data_AF-A0A7C9E288-F1
#
_entry.id   AF-A0A7C9E288-F1
#
_cell.length_a   1.000
_cell.length_b   1.000
_cell.length_c   1.000
_cell.angle_alpha   90.00
_cell.angle_beta   90.00
_cell.angle_gamma   90.00
#
_symmetry.space_group_name_H-M   'P 1'
#
loop_
_entity.id
_entity.type
_entity.pdbx_description
1 polymer ?
#
loop_
_entity_poly.entity_id
_entity_poly.type
_entity_poly.pdbx_seq_one_letter_code
_entity_poly.pdbx_strand_id
1 'polypeptide(L)'
;MKLLSKLQSFDKISLLLVREYSVPVISPKCEPKFAHLVVDFTRFCYQRDLPRAMSAMQCLEIRGLWADCIAYSELIKCCISNRAVGEGKLVHKHLFSNG
;
A
#
# COMPACT_ATOMS: atom_id res chain seq x y z
N MET A 1 0.78 -30.37 -11.59
CA MET A 1 0.34 -29.21 -10.79
C MET A 1 1.22 -29.04 -9.55
N LYS A 2 2.45 -28.50 -9.68
CA LYS A 2 3.40 -28.28 -8.54
C LYS A 2 3.97 -26.85 -8.46
N LEU A 3 3.32 -25.88 -9.10
CA LEU A 3 3.79 -24.48 -9.18
C LEU A 3 3.14 -23.52 -8.16
N LEU A 4 2.18 -23.98 -7.36
CA LEU A 4 1.47 -23.13 -6.39
C LEU A 4 2.08 -23.13 -4.98
N SER A 5 2.98 -24.05 -4.65
CA SER A 5 3.61 -24.11 -3.31
C SER A 5 4.80 -23.16 -3.13
N LYS A 6 5.30 -22.53 -4.21
CA LYS A 6 6.41 -21.55 -4.13
C LYS A 6 5.94 -20.11 -3.86
N LEU A 7 4.65 -19.79 -4.04
CA LEU A 7 4.14 -18.44 -3.74
C LEU A 7 3.82 -18.22 -2.26
N GLN A 8 3.50 -19.27 -1.49
CA GLN A 8 3.31 -19.14 -0.03
C GLN A 8 4.61 -18.83 0.73
N SER A 9 5.77 -18.93 0.07
CA SER A 9 7.07 -18.61 0.65
C SER A 9 7.39 -17.12 0.64
N PHE A 10 6.70 -16.30 -0.17
CA PHE A 10 6.95 -14.86 -0.23
C PHE A 10 6.31 -14.11 0.94
N ASP A 11 5.18 -14.60 1.47
CA ASP A 11 4.54 -14.04 2.67
C ASP A 11 5.46 -14.12 3.90
N LYS A 12 6.26 -15.21 4.02
CA LYS A 12 7.21 -15.38 5.13
C LYS A 12 8.43 -14.47 5.03
N ILE A 13 8.90 -14.16 3.81
CA ILE A 13 9.99 -13.18 3.61
C ILE A 13 9.50 -11.78 3.93
N SER A 14 8.24 -11.47 3.62
CA SER A 14 7.62 -10.18 3.96
C SER A 14 7.47 -9.98 5.47
N LEU A 15 7.22 -11.04 6.24
CA LEU A 15 7.21 -11.02 7.72
C LEU A 15 8.61 -10.78 8.32
N LEU A 16 9.67 -11.29 7.69
CA LEU A 16 11.06 -11.09 8.15
C LEU A 16 11.63 -9.71 7.83
N LEU A 17 11.01 -8.97 6.89
CA LEU A 17 11.32 -7.57 6.61
C LEU A 17 10.35 -6.58 7.30
N VAL A 18 9.44 -7.05 8.16
CA VAL A 18 8.83 -6.22 9.21
C VAL A 18 9.90 -5.98 10.27
N ARG A 19 10.99 -5.33 9.87
CA ARG A 19 11.88 -4.65 10.79
C ARG A 19 10.99 -3.63 11.48
N GLU A 20 10.91 -3.71 12.80
CA GLU A 20 10.17 -2.77 13.64
C GLU A 20 10.44 -1.35 13.15
N TYR A 21 9.51 -0.79 12.38
CA TYR A 21 9.45 0.63 12.19
C TYR A 21 8.84 1.14 13.49
N SER A 22 9.72 1.39 14.46
CA SER A 22 9.45 2.38 15.48
C SER A 22 9.16 3.67 14.74
N VAL A 23 7.89 3.91 14.45
CA VAL A 23 7.42 5.23 14.04
C VAL A 23 7.86 6.15 15.18
N PRO A 24 8.75 7.14 14.96
CA PRO A 24 9.04 8.09 16.02
C PRO A 24 7.69 8.69 16.42
N VAL A 25 7.30 8.49 17.68
CA VAL A 25 6.13 9.13 18.27
C VAL A 25 6.45 10.62 18.31
N ILE A 26 6.14 11.31 17.20
CA ILE A 26 6.12 12.75 17.17
C ILE A 26 4.87 13.15 17.96
N SER A 27 5.11 13.77 19.12
CA SER A 27 4.10 14.32 20.02
C SER A 27 3.06 15.18 19.31
N PRO A 28 1.83 15.30 19.85
CA PRO A 28 0.66 15.75 19.11
C PRO A 28 0.75 17.26 18.83
N LYS A 29 1.09 17.63 17.61
CA LYS A 29 0.91 18.99 17.10
C LYS A 29 -0.02 18.92 15.89
N CYS A 30 -1.31 19.14 16.17
CA CYS A 30 -2.42 19.31 15.20
C CYS A 30 -2.14 18.73 13.81
N GLU A 31 -2.20 17.40 13.70
CA GLU A 31 -2.07 16.72 12.41
C GLU A 31 -3.24 17.14 11.51
N PRO A 32 -2.97 17.71 10.32
CA PRO A 32 -4.02 18.11 9.42
C PRO A 32 -4.78 16.87 8.96
N LYS A 33 -6.07 17.03 8.66
CA LYS A 33 -6.98 15.97 8.15
C LYS A 33 -6.42 15.17 6.95
N PHE A 34 -5.35 15.64 6.33
CA PHE A 34 -4.61 15.03 5.22
C PHE A 34 -3.63 13.93 5.66
N ALA A 35 -2.96 14.06 6.82
CA ALA A 35 -2.02 13.04 7.28
C ALA A 35 -2.72 11.71 7.58
N HIS A 36 -3.95 11.79 8.09
CA HIS A 36 -4.76 10.61 8.35
C HIS A 36 -5.05 9.79 7.07
N LEU A 37 -5.12 10.44 5.90
CA LEU A 37 -5.37 9.75 4.64
C LEU A 37 -4.15 8.92 4.18
N VAL A 38 -2.93 9.45 4.31
CA VAL A 38 -1.70 8.71 3.99
C VAL A 38 -1.50 7.55 4.97
N VAL A 39 -1.76 7.79 6.26
CA VAL A 39 -1.70 6.75 7.31
C VAL A 39 -2.74 5.66 7.06
N ASP A 40 -3.98 6.02 6.77
CA ASP A 40 -5.04 5.05 6.46
C ASP A 40 -4.74 4.26 5.19
N PHE A 41 -4.30 4.92 4.13
CA PHE A 41 -3.88 4.26 2.90
C PHE A 41 -2.81 3.19 3.18
N THR A 42 -1.75 3.61 3.89
CA THR A 42 -0.64 2.72 4.27
C THR A 42 -1.16 1.54 5.09
N ARG A 43 -2.00 1.79 6.09
CA ARG A 43 -2.63 0.75 6.91
C ARG A 43 -3.46 -0.23 6.08
N PHE A 44 -4.29 0.23 5.15
CA PHE A 44 -5.09 -0.64 4.29
C PHE A 44 -4.21 -1.50 3.37
N CYS A 45 -3.11 -0.96 2.85
CA CYS A 45 -2.14 -1.71 2.04
C CYS A 45 -1.54 -2.89 2.82
N TYR A 46 -1.09 -2.64 4.06
CA TYR A 46 -0.55 -3.69 4.94
C TYR A 46 -1.62 -4.70 5.38
N GLN A 47 -2.85 -4.26 5.61
CA GLN A 47 -3.97 -5.15 5.94
C GLN A 47 -4.48 -5.97 4.76
N ARG A 48 -3.91 -5.76 3.55
CA ARG A 48 -4.37 -6.38 2.30
C ARG A 48 -5.84 -6.09 1.99
N ASP A 49 -6.35 -4.96 2.45
CA ASP A 49 -7.71 -4.52 2.14
C ASP A 49 -7.72 -3.76 0.81
N LEU A 50 -7.80 -4.52 -0.28
CA LEU A 50 -7.73 -3.96 -1.63
C LEU A 50 -8.80 -2.87 -1.87
N PRO A 51 -10.10 -3.07 -1.54
CA PRO A 51 -11.11 -2.05 -1.80
C PRO A 51 -10.83 -0.72 -1.09
N ARG A 52 -10.49 -0.76 0.21
CA ARG A 52 -10.21 0.46 0.98
C ARG A 52 -8.89 1.11 0.56
N ALA A 53 -7.87 0.32 0.25
CA ALA A 53 -6.60 0.83 -0.24
C ALA A 53 -6.76 1.54 -1.60
N MET A 54 -7.50 0.97 -2.54
CA MET A 54 -7.76 1.59 -3.84
C MET A 54 -8.58 2.88 -3.71
N SER A 55 -9.60 2.88 -2.86
CA SER A 55 -10.38 4.10 -2.59
C SER A 55 -9.53 5.19 -1.95
N ALA A 56 -8.69 4.86 -0.97
CA ALA A 56 -7.78 5.82 -0.36
C ALA A 56 -6.73 6.34 -1.36
N MET A 57 -6.21 5.50 -2.27
CA MET A 57 -5.31 5.94 -3.36
C MET A 57 -5.97 6.98 -4.27
N GLN A 58 -7.22 6.77 -4.67
CA GLN A 58 -7.96 7.77 -5.46
C GLN A 58 -8.11 9.09 -4.71
N CYS A 59 -8.38 9.04 -3.40
CA CYS A 59 -8.41 10.24 -2.58
C CYS A 59 -7.04 10.93 -2.47
N LEU A 60 -5.94 10.16 -2.44
CA LEU A 60 -4.58 10.71 -2.49
C LEU A 60 -4.34 11.44 -3.82
N GLU A 61 -4.69 10.81 -4.94
CA GLU A 61 -4.56 11.39 -6.29
C GLU A 61 -5.34 12.70 -6.45
N ILE A 62 -6.62 12.72 -6.06
CA ILE A 62 -7.48 13.92 -6.13
C ILE A 62 -6.89 15.08 -5.31
N ARG A 63 -6.18 14.77 -4.22
CA ARG A 63 -5.57 15.76 -3.32
C ARG A 63 -4.12 16.10 -3.68
N GLY A 64 -3.54 15.49 -4.72
CA GLY A 64 -2.14 15.67 -5.10
C GLY A 64 -1.16 15.19 -4.02
N LEU A 65 -1.53 14.15 -3.28
CA LEU A 65 -0.71 13.52 -2.24
C LEU A 65 -0.18 12.18 -2.73
N TRP A 66 0.99 11.79 -2.24
CA TRP A 66 1.57 10.47 -2.46
C TRP A 66 1.99 9.84 -1.14
N ALA A 67 1.80 8.53 -1.05
CA ALA A 67 2.42 7.72 -0.01
C ALA A 67 3.86 7.36 -0.39
N ASP A 68 4.57 6.71 0.52
CA ASP A 68 5.90 6.18 0.22
C ASP A 68 5.85 4.99 -0.77
N CYS A 69 7.00 4.68 -1.35
CA CYS A 69 7.14 3.59 -2.30
C CYS A 69 6.87 2.20 -1.68
N ILE A 70 6.97 2.07 -0.37
CA ILE A 70 6.72 0.81 0.35
C ILE A 70 5.21 0.53 0.36
N ALA A 71 4.38 1.53 0.69
CA ALA A 71 2.93 1.41 0.69
C ALA A 71 2.39 1.03 -0.70
N TYR A 72 2.89 1.66 -1.78
CA TYR A 72 2.51 1.27 -3.14
C TYR A 72 3.00 -0.13 -3.52
N SER A 73 4.18 -0.56 -3.05
CA SER A 73 4.65 -1.93 -3.25
C SER A 73 3.73 -2.94 -2.57
N GLU A 74 3.23 -2.62 -1.37
CA GLU A 74 2.25 -3.45 -0.67
C GLU A 74 0.88 -3.45 -1.37
N LEU A 75 0.45 -2.33 -1.96
CA LEU A 75 -0.77 -2.30 -2.78
C LEU A 75 -0.64 -3.17 -4.03
N ILE A 76 0.49 -3.10 -4.75
CA ILE A 76 0.74 -3.96 -5.92
C ILE A 76 0.71 -5.44 -5.55
N LYS A 77 1.37 -5.83 -4.46
CA LYS A 77 1.29 -7.19 -3.92
C LYS A 77 -0.15 -7.59 -3.63
N CYS A 78 -0.94 -6.69 -3.02
CA CYS A 78 -2.36 -6.91 -2.76
C CYS A 78 -3.15 -7.16 -4.05
N CYS A 79 -2.92 -6.36 -5.10
CA CYS A 79 -3.55 -6.58 -6.42
C CYS A 79 -3.20 -7.95 -7.00
N ILE A 80 -1.94 -8.37 -6.92
CA ILE A 80 -1.47 -9.68 -7.42
C ILE A 80 -2.17 -10.83 -6.68
N SER A 81 -2.20 -10.77 -5.34
CA SER A 81 -2.84 -11.80 -4.51
C SER A 81 -4.34 -11.93 -4.77
N ASN A 82 -5.00 -10.81 -5.10
CA ASN A 82 -6.43 -10.78 -5.45
C ASN A 82 -6.70 -11.03 -6.95
N ARG A 83 -5.66 -11.25 -7.78
CA ARG A 83 -5.76 -11.35 -9.25
C ARG A 83 -6.43 -10.11 -9.90
N ALA A 84 -6.28 -8.96 -9.25
CA ALA A 84 -6.90 -7.68 -9.58
C ALA A 84 -5.98 -6.89 -10.55
N VAL A 85 -5.84 -7.41 -11.78
CA VAL A 85 -4.91 -6.85 -12.78
C VAL A 85 -5.33 -5.44 -13.24
N GLY A 86 -6.64 -5.16 -13.28
CA GLY A 86 -7.15 -3.83 -13.64
C GLY A 86 -6.70 -2.77 -12.64
N GLU A 87 -6.87 -3.05 -11.36
CA GLU A 87 -6.46 -2.25 -10.22
C GLU A 87 -4.95 -2.07 -10.20
N GLY A 88 -4.19 -3.15 -10.44
CA GLY A 88 -2.73 -3.08 -10.58
C GLY A 88 -2.29 -2.09 -11.67
N LYS A 89 -2.97 -2.06 -12.82
CA LYS A 89 -2.69 -1.07 -13.89
C LYS A 89 -3.03 0.36 -13.46
N LEU A 90 -4.08 0.56 -12.66
CA LEU A 90 -4.41 1.89 -12.11
C LEU A 90 -3.33 2.37 -11.14
N VAL A 91 -2.83 1.49 -10.27
CA VAL A 91 -1.71 1.82 -9.36
C VAL A 91 -0.46 2.19 -10.15
N HIS A 92 -0.12 1.41 -11.18
CA HIS A 92 0.98 1.76 -12.08
C HIS A 92 0.75 3.12 -12.74
N LYS A 93 -0.43 3.37 -13.32
CA LYS A 93 -0.74 4.67 -13.93
C LYS A 93 -0.56 5.81 -12.92
N HIS A 94 -1.10 5.68 -11.72
CA HIS A 94 -0.98 6.69 -10.66
C HIS A 94 0.48 7.04 -10.33
N LEU A 95 1.37 6.04 -10.29
CA LEU A 95 2.81 6.25 -10.05
C LEU A 95 3.52 6.93 -11.24
N PHE A 96 3.11 6.62 -12.47
CA PHE A 96 3.75 7.11 -13.69
C PHE A 96 3.13 8.40 -14.25
N SER A 97 1.96 8.83 -13.77
CA SER A 97 1.30 10.08 -14.19
C SER A 97 2.14 11.34 -13.92
N ASN A 98 3.17 11.25 -13.06
CA ASN A 98 4.08 12.34 -12.69
C ASN A 98 5.56 12.05 -13.02
N GLY A 99 5.82 11.16 -13.99
CA GLY A 99 7.18 10.83 -14.44
C GLY A 99 7.95 12.03 -14.98
#